data_AF-A0A2P5NQ14-F1
#
_entry.id   AF-A0A2P5NQ14-F1
#
_cell.length_a   1.000
_cell.length_b   1.000
_cell.length_c   1.000
_cell.angle_alpha   90.00
_cell.angle_beta   90.00
_cell.angle_gamma   90.00
#
_symmetry.space_group_name_H-M   'P 1'
#
loop_
_entity.id
_entity.type
_entity.pdbx_description
1 polymer ?
#
loop_
_entity_poly.entity_id
_entity_poly.type
_entity_poly.pdbx_seq_one_letter_code
_entity_poly.pdbx_strand_id
1 'polypeptide(L)' 'MLHALIADAQARLDEARRQLRLAAINFEVPDEQLLELRADARRIYEELAALDQKKLKKGLLESLKFW' A
#
# COMPACT_ATOMS: atom_id res chain seq x y z
N MET A 1 -3.89 -4.73 -17.01
CA MET A 1 -4.62 -3.81 -16.11
C MET A 1 -4.25 -4.00 -14.64
N LEU A 2 -4.41 -5.20 -14.05
CA LEU A 2 -4.11 -5.44 -12.62
C LEU A 2 -2.67 -5.07 -12.20
N HIS A 3 -1.68 -5.35 -13.05
CA HIS A 3 -0.28 -4.96 -12.79
C HIS A 3 -0.06 -3.44 -12.72
N ALA A 4 -0.78 -2.67 -13.54
CA ALA A 4 -0.70 -1.21 -13.52
C ALA A 4 -1.35 -0.65 -12.25
N LEU A 5 -2.47 -1.25 -11.80
CA LEU A 5 -3.12 -0.89 -10.54
C LEU A 5 -2.24 -1.19 -9.32
N ILE A 6 -1.51 -2.31 -9.34
CA ILE A 6 -0.56 -2.65 -8.27
C ILE A 6 0.62 -1.68 -8.28
N ALA A 7 1.17 -1.35 -9.45
CA ALA A 7 2.28 -0.40 -9.57
C ALA A 7 1.89 1.02 -9.08
N ASP A 8 0.68 1.48 -9.42
CA ASP A 8 0.14 2.75 -8.94
C ASP A 8 -0.08 2.74 -7.42
N ALA A 9 -0.67 1.67 -6.88
CA ALA A 9 -0.83 1.50 -5.44
C ALA A 9 0.52 1.44 -4.70
N GLN A 10 1.54 0.81 -5.29
CA GLN A 10 2.91 0.79 -4.77
C GLN A 10 3.52 2.20 -4.74
N ALA A 11 3.38 2.96 -5.82
CA ALA A 11 3.87 4.33 -5.89
C ALA A 11 3.21 5.23 -4.82
N ARG A 12 1.90 5.10 -4.63
CA ARG A 12 1.15 5.82 -3.58
C ARG A 12 1.62 5.45 -2.17
N LEU A 13 1.92 4.17 -1.94
CA LEU A 13 2.43 3.68 -0.67
C LEU A 13 3.84 4.21 -0.38
N ASP A 14 4.70 4.23 -1.38
CA ASP A 14 6.06 4.76 -1.25
C ASP A 14 6.05 6.27 -0.96
N GLU A 15 5.15 7.01 -1.60
CA GLU A 15 4.96 8.44 -1.33
C GLU A 15 4.45 8.69 0.09
N ALA A 16 3.41 7.95 0.53
CA ALA A 16 2.91 8.05 1.91
C ALA A 16 4.01 7.73 2.95
N ARG A 17 4.87 6.74 2.67
CA ARG A 17 6.03 6.42 3.53
C ARG A 17 7.07 7.53 3.56
N ARG A 18 7.35 8.19 2.44
CA ARG A 18 8.26 9.34 2.41
C ARG A 18 7.72 10.48 3.25
N GLN A 19 6.45 10.83 3.07
CA GLN A 19 5.79 11.89 3.83
C GLN A 19 5.80 11.59 5.33
N LEU A 20 5.49 10.34 5.71
CA LEU A 20 5.61 9.91 7.11
C LEU A 20 7.01 10.04 7.68
N ARG A 21 8.04 9.65 6.91
CA ARG A 21 9.43 9.78 7.35
C ARG A 21 9.82 11.23 7.55
N LEU A 22 9.44 12.11 6.63
CA LEU A 22 9.70 13.55 6.73
C LEU A 22 8.96 14.17 7.91
N ALA A 23 7.69 13.81 8.12
CA ALA A 23 6.91 14.25 9.26
C ALA A 23 7.47 13.74 10.59
N ALA A 24 7.94 12.49 10.66
CA ALA A 24 8.43 11.89 11.90
C ALA A 24 9.76 12.49 12.38
N ILE A 25 10.55 13.09 11.48
CA ILE A 25 11.79 13.79 11.84
C ILE A 25 11.58 15.29 12.01
N ASN A 26 10.42 15.82 11.60
CA ASN A 26 10.06 17.22 11.77
C ASN A 26 9.18 17.39 13.01
N PHE A 27 9.78 17.87 14.09
CA PHE A 27 9.11 18.12 15.37
C PHE A 27 8.13 19.31 15.35
N GLU A 28 8.09 20.08 14.26
CA GLU A 28 7.07 21.10 14.05
C GLU A 28 5.72 20.49 13.62
N VAL A 29 5.70 19.23 13.19
CA VAL A 29 4.47 18.52 12.82
C VAL A 29 3.76 18.06 14.09
N PRO A 30 2.50 18.47 14.31
CA PRO A 30 1.72 18.00 15.46
C PRO A 30 1.53 16.48 15.44
N ASP A 31 1.50 15.88 16.63
CA ASP A 31 1.30 14.43 16.79
C ASP A 31 0.01 13.92 16.13
N GLU A 32 -1.06 14.74 16.13
CA GLU A 32 -2.33 14.42 15.47
C GLU A 32 -2.15 14.25 13.95
N GLN A 33 -1.42 15.15 13.29
CA GLN A 33 -1.13 15.03 11.85
C GLN A 33 -0.24 13.82 11.57
N LEU A 34 0.70 13.51 12.47
CA LEU A 34 1.50 12.28 12.38
C LEU A 34 0.64 11.01 12.49
N LEU A 35 -0.37 11.00 13.35
CA LEU A 35 -1.30 9.88 13.48
C LEU A 35 -2.18 9.71 12.24
N GLU A 36 -2.66 10.82 11.65
CA GLU A 36 -3.42 10.80 10.40
C GLU A 36 -2.60 10.21 9.24
N LEU A 37 -1.36 10.68 9.06
CA LEU A 37 -0.45 10.16 8.04
C LEU A 37 -0.17 8.66 8.23
N ARG A 38 -0.09 8.19 9.49
CA ARG A 38 0.06 6.75 9.81
C ARG A 38 -1.19 5.96 9.44
N ALA A 39 -2.37 6.49 9.74
CA ALA A 39 -3.64 5.85 9.40
C ALA A 39 -3.80 5.73 7.88
N ASP A 40 -3.44 6.77 7.13
CA ASP A 40 -3.54 6.76 5.67
C ASP A 40 -2.53 5.81 5.02
N ALA A 41 -1.27 5.80 5.47
CA ALA A 41 -0.30 4.83 4.98
C ALA A 41 -0.73 3.37 5.26
N ARG A 42 -1.40 3.14 6.41
CA ARG A 42 -1.94 1.82 6.75
C ARG A 42 -3.08 1.41 5.83
N ARG A 43 -4.01 2.32 5.50
CA ARG A 43 -5.10 2.05 4.54
C ARG A 43 -4.55 1.67 3.17
N ILE A 44 -3.59 2.43 2.65
CA ILE A 44 -2.97 2.16 1.33
C ILE A 44 -2.26 0.79 1.34
N TYR A 45 -1.61 0.43 2.46
CA TYR A 45 -0.99 -0.89 2.61
C TYR A 45 -2.03 -2.03 2.59
N GLU A 46 -3.15 -1.86 3.29
CA GLU A 46 -4.23 -2.84 3.33
C GLU A 46 -4.88 -3.01 1.94
N GLU A 47 -5.07 -1.91 1.19
CA GLU A 47 -5.53 -1.95 -0.21
C GLU A 47 -4.57 -2.73 -1.11
N LEU A 48 -3.27 -2.49 -0.97
CA LEU A 48 -2.24 -3.17 -1.74
C LEU A 48 -2.18 -4.66 -1.41
N ALA A 49 -2.25 -5.02 -0.12
CA ALA A 49 -2.31 -6.41 0.32
C ALA A 49 -3.56 -7.12 -0.23
N ALA A 50 -4.71 -6.45 -0.31
CA ALA A 50 -5.92 -7.01 -0.90
C ALA A 50 -5.78 -7.24 -2.41
N LEU A 51 -5.11 -6.32 -3.13
CA LEU A 51 -4.82 -6.47 -4.56
C LEU A 51 -3.85 -7.63 -4.83
N ASP A 52 -2.81 -7.78 -4.01
CA ASP A 52 -1.86 -8.89 -4.10
C ASP A 52 -2.51 -10.25 -3.79
N GLN A 53 -3.37 -10.33 -2.77
CA GLN A 53 -4.14 -11.55 -2.49
C GLN A 53 -5.05 -11.95 -3.65
N LYS A 54 -5.70 -10.98 -4.32
CA LYS A 54 -6.51 -11.24 -5.51
C LYS A 54 -5.67 -11.79 -6.66
N LYS A 55 -4.47 -11.25 -6.87
CA LYS A 55 -3.52 -11.75 -7.87
C LYS A 55 -3.07 -13.18 -7.57
N LEU A 56 -2.71 -13.48 -6.33
CA LEU A 56 -2.28 -14.81 -5.89
C LEU A 56 -3.38 -15.86 -6.08
N LYS A 57 -4.61 -15.56 -5.66
CA LYS A 57 -5.76 -16.47 -5.83
C LYS A 57 -6.04 -16.77 -7.30
N LYS A 58 -5.91 -15.77 -8.18
CA LYS A 58 -6.11 -15.96 -9.63
C LYS A 58 -5.01 -16.84 -10.24
N GLY A 59 -3.75 -16.60 -9.87
CA GLY A 59 -2.62 -17.43 -10.34
C GLY A 59 -2.70 -18.88 -9.86
N LEU A 60 -3.09 -19.11 -8.60
CA LEU A 60 -3.30 -20.45 -8.05
C LEU A 60 -4.39 -21.23 -8.78
N LEU A 61 -5.52 -20.58 -9.10
CA LEU A 61 -6.61 -21.19 -9.86
C LEU A 61 -6.23 -21.50 -11.31
N GLU A 62 -5.39 -20.67 -11.93
CA GLU A 62 -4.85 -20.94 -13.27
C GLU A 62 -3.87 -22.11 -13.26
N SER A 63 -3.00 -22.23 -12.25
CA SER A 63 -2.09 -23.37 -12.12
C SER A 63 -2.81 -24.69 -11.83
N LEU A 64 -3.91 -24.66 -11.08
CA LEU A 64 -4.70 -25.87 -10.76
C LEU A 64 -5.55 -26.37 -11.94
N LYS A 65 -5.88 -25.51 -12.91
CA LYS A 65 -6.61 -25.90 -14.13
C LYS A 65 -5.73 -26.56 -15.19
N PHE A 66 -4.41 -26.41 -15.08
CA PHE A 66 -3.44 -26.99 -16.00
C PHE A 66 -2.93 -28.37 -15.57
N TRP A 67 -3.39 -28.86 -14.42
CA TRP A 67 -3.17 -30.23 -13.92
C TRP A 67 -4.48 -31.00 -13.96
#